data_AF-A0A671SSI2-F1
#
_entry.id   AF-A0A671SSI2-F1
#
_cell.length_a   1.000
_cell.length_b   1.000
_cell.length_c   1.000
_cell.angle_alpha   90.00
_cell.angle_beta   90.00
_cell.angle_gamma   90.00
#
_symmetry.space_group_name_H-M   'P 1'
#
loop_
_entity.id
_entity.type
_entity.pdbx_description
1 polymer ?
#
loop_
_entity_poly.entity_id
_entity_poly.type
_entity_poly.pdbx_seq_one_letter_code
_entity_poly.pdbx_strand_id
1 'polypeptide(L)'
;VCVLRKQRAMSDKEQDFMPLVTGQLSSRVEVSVWKDDLTRHKVDAVVNAANEKLNHGGGLAQALSECGGPMIQKWSDDIIQKCGRVKTGEAVLTPAGKLPCRYIIHAVGPKVSQNPSKKEVKGAAPLLTNTVISILQTVVSQNITSVAIPALSSGLFNFPRDYAVAEFAKQNTKKLDVNLVVFPKDNEMMEVIYANYILCFSVFEPSFSIFILIMFYFHPPHKYLVQHSF
;
A
#
# COMPACT_ATOMS: atom_id res chain seq x y z
N VAL A 1 0.06 -11.51 -21.42
CA VAL A 1 -0.83 -12.37 -20.61
C VAL A 1 -0.20 -12.51 -19.23
N CYS A 2 -0.78 -11.89 -18.20
CA CYS A 2 -0.37 -12.11 -16.81
C CYS A 2 -0.96 -13.44 -16.36
N VAL A 3 -0.14 -14.32 -15.78
CA VAL A 3 -0.58 -15.63 -15.26
C VAL A 3 -0.47 -15.58 -13.75
N LEU A 4 -1.62 -15.53 -13.07
CA LEU A 4 -1.68 -15.73 -11.63
C LEU A 4 -1.83 -17.22 -11.34
N ARG A 5 -1.04 -17.73 -10.39
CA ARG A 5 -1.20 -19.08 -9.87
C ARG A 5 -1.74 -18.98 -8.45
N LYS A 6 -3.01 -19.35 -8.25
CA LYS A 6 -3.55 -19.60 -6.92
C LYS A 6 -2.80 -20.80 -6.34
N GLN A 7 -2.13 -20.62 -5.21
CA GLN A 7 -1.45 -21.73 -4.55
C GLN A 7 -2.46 -22.67 -3.87
N ARG A 8 -2.06 -23.92 -3.65
CA ARG A 8 -2.86 -24.96 -2.97
C ARG A 8 -3.25 -24.47 -1.57
N ALA A 9 -4.31 -25.02 -0.99
CA ALA A 9 -4.63 -24.77 0.42
C ALA A 9 -3.44 -25.20 1.29
N MET A 10 -2.88 -24.26 2.05
CA MET A 10 -1.70 -24.45 2.93
C MET A 10 -2.12 -24.33 4.40
N SER A 11 -1.33 -24.95 5.28
CA SER A 11 -1.55 -24.87 6.73
C SER A 11 -1.34 -23.45 7.27
N ASP A 12 -1.98 -23.10 8.39
CA ASP A 12 -1.91 -21.74 8.99
C ASP A 12 -0.46 -21.30 9.28
N LYS A 13 0.45 -22.24 9.60
CA LYS A 13 1.87 -21.94 9.87
C LYS A 13 2.71 -21.68 8.61
N GLU A 14 2.28 -22.15 7.45
CA GLU A 14 2.96 -21.92 6.17
C GLU A 14 2.48 -20.62 5.50
N GLN A 15 1.26 -20.15 5.82
CA GLN A 15 0.72 -18.88 5.33
C GLN A 15 1.49 -17.65 5.82
N ASP A 16 2.13 -17.72 6.99
CA ASP A 16 2.88 -16.60 7.58
C ASP A 16 4.17 -16.24 6.83
N PHE A 17 4.64 -17.09 5.89
CA PHE A 17 5.94 -16.90 5.21
C PHE A 17 5.84 -16.86 3.69
N MET A 18 4.64 -16.93 3.11
CA MET A 18 4.45 -17.00 1.66
C MET A 18 3.40 -16.00 1.18
N PRO A 19 3.53 -15.48 -0.06
CA PRO A 19 2.50 -14.64 -0.64
C PRO A 19 1.23 -15.46 -0.87
N LEU A 20 0.09 -14.86 -0.54
CA LEU A 20 -1.23 -15.42 -0.81
C LEU A 20 -1.46 -15.56 -2.32
N VAL A 21 -1.04 -14.53 -3.06
CA VAL A 21 -1.09 -14.45 -4.52
C VAL A 21 0.12 -13.70 -5.05
N THR A 22 0.65 -14.15 -6.17
CA THR A 22 1.73 -13.48 -6.90
C THR A 22 1.34 -13.35 -8.37
N GLY A 23 1.68 -12.22 -8.97
CA GLY A 23 1.45 -11.90 -10.37
C GLY A 23 2.56 -11.09 -11.00
N GLN A 24 2.72 -11.26 -12.31
CA GLN A 24 3.72 -10.54 -13.10
C GLN A 24 3.05 -9.42 -13.88
N LEU A 25 3.30 -8.18 -13.45
CA LEU A 25 2.73 -7.00 -14.09
C LEU A 25 3.47 -6.65 -15.38
N SER A 26 4.77 -6.92 -15.42
CA SER A 26 5.60 -6.89 -16.62
C SER A 26 6.79 -7.83 -16.45
N SER A 27 7.65 -7.98 -17.47
CA SER A 27 8.89 -8.77 -17.35
C SER A 27 9.86 -8.27 -16.27
N ARG A 28 9.62 -7.09 -15.70
CA ARG A 28 10.48 -6.46 -14.70
C ARG A 28 9.74 -6.13 -13.40
N VAL A 29 8.43 -6.35 -13.32
CA VAL A 29 7.65 -5.96 -12.14
C VAL A 29 6.79 -7.13 -11.69
N GLU A 30 7.12 -7.68 -10.53
CA GLU A 30 6.30 -8.66 -9.82
C GLU A 30 5.47 -7.95 -8.75
N VAL A 31 4.22 -8.36 -8.59
CA VAL A 31 3.33 -7.90 -7.52
C VAL A 31 2.86 -9.12 -6.76
N SER A 32 2.94 -9.06 -5.43
CA SER A 32 2.49 -10.13 -4.56
C SER A 32 1.65 -9.57 -3.41
N VAL A 33 0.71 -10.37 -2.90
CA VAL A 33 -0.16 -10.03 -1.78
C VAL A 33 0.22 -10.90 -0.59
N TRP A 34 0.46 -10.28 0.56
CA TRP A 34 0.91 -10.94 1.77
C TRP A 34 -0.02 -10.64 2.93
N LYS A 35 -0.23 -11.63 3.79
CA LYS A 35 -0.74 -11.43 5.14
C LYS A 35 0.45 -11.42 6.08
N ASP A 36 0.94 -10.24 6.47
CA ASP A 36 2.19 -10.12 7.22
C ASP A 36 2.28 -8.81 8.03
N ASP A 37 3.24 -8.76 8.95
CA ASP A 37 3.63 -7.60 9.75
C ASP A 37 4.80 -6.86 9.11
N LEU A 38 4.54 -5.62 8.66
CA LEU A 38 5.55 -4.74 8.05
C LEU A 38 6.76 -4.46 8.94
N THR A 39 6.66 -4.62 10.26
CA THR A 39 7.81 -4.45 11.17
C THR A 39 8.85 -5.56 11.06
N ARG A 40 8.48 -6.70 10.45
CA ARG A 40 9.32 -7.91 10.30
C ARG A 40 9.51 -8.34 8.85
N HIS A 41 8.74 -7.78 7.93
CA HIS A 41 8.76 -8.12 6.51
C HIS A 41 10.09 -7.71 5.86
N LYS A 42 10.76 -8.67 5.20
CA LYS A 42 12.10 -8.49 4.62
C LYS A 42 12.00 -8.00 3.17
N VAL A 43 12.27 -6.72 2.96
CA VAL A 43 12.32 -6.03 1.66
C VAL A 43 13.35 -4.90 1.72
N ASP A 44 13.69 -4.27 0.60
CA ASP A 44 14.59 -3.12 0.59
C ASP A 44 13.96 -1.91 1.30
N ALA A 45 12.65 -1.69 1.10
CA ALA A 45 11.92 -0.60 1.73
C ALA A 45 10.51 -0.99 2.16
N VAL A 46 10.07 -0.47 3.30
CA VAL A 46 8.66 -0.54 3.74
C VAL A 46 8.02 0.83 3.61
N VAL A 47 6.73 0.87 3.29
CA VAL A 47 5.96 2.12 3.25
C VAL A 47 5.25 2.33 4.58
N ASN A 48 5.48 3.49 5.18
CA ASN A 48 4.72 3.98 6.32
C ASN A 48 3.51 4.80 5.83
N ALA A 49 2.32 4.51 6.37
CA ALA A 49 1.15 5.39 6.23
C ALA A 49 1.30 6.59 7.20
N ALA A 50 1.87 7.68 6.69
CA ALA A 50 2.28 8.84 7.48
C ALA A 50 1.24 9.97 7.46
N ASN A 51 1.39 10.91 8.41
CA ASN A 51 0.70 12.20 8.38
C ASN A 51 1.66 13.32 7.92
N GLU A 52 1.12 14.49 7.59
CA GLU A 52 1.87 15.64 7.05
C GLU A 52 3.00 16.17 7.95
N LYS A 53 2.96 15.82 9.25
CA LYS A 53 3.97 16.20 10.25
C LYS A 53 4.96 15.08 10.55
N LEU A 54 4.85 13.94 9.86
CA LEU A 54 5.66 12.73 10.08
C LEU A 54 5.78 12.35 11.58
N ASN A 55 4.71 12.55 12.35
CA ASN A 55 4.66 12.15 13.75
C ASN A 55 4.14 10.72 13.86
N HIS A 56 4.96 9.81 14.40
CA HIS A 56 4.70 8.38 14.43
C HIS A 56 4.00 7.93 15.73
N GLY A 57 2.93 8.63 16.12
CA GLY A 57 2.24 8.42 17.40
C GLY A 57 1.05 7.46 17.38
N GLY A 58 0.75 6.79 16.26
CA GLY A 58 -0.34 5.82 16.21
C GLY A 58 -0.29 4.84 15.04
N GLY A 59 -1.03 3.74 15.17
CA GLY A 59 -1.22 2.74 14.12
C GLY A 59 0.08 2.13 13.60
N LEU A 60 0.16 1.90 12.29
CA LEU A 60 1.34 1.35 11.64
C LEU A 60 2.60 2.22 11.86
N ALA A 61 2.45 3.55 11.83
CA ALA A 61 3.59 4.47 12.00
C ALA A 61 4.25 4.28 13.36
N GLN A 62 3.45 4.15 14.41
CA GLN A 62 3.95 3.86 15.76
C GLN A 62 4.68 2.51 15.81
N ALA A 63 4.07 1.46 15.26
CA ALA A 63 4.70 0.13 15.26
C ALA A 63 6.06 0.13 14.54
N LEU A 64 6.17 0.78 13.37
CA LEU A 64 7.43 0.94 12.65
C LEU A 64 8.46 1.73 13.46
N SER A 65 8.05 2.84 14.10
CA SER A 65 8.93 3.68 14.91
C SER A 65 9.41 2.95 16.18
N GLU A 66 8.55 2.19 16.85
CA GLU A 66 8.90 1.41 18.04
C GLU A 66 9.89 0.29 17.70
N CYS A 67 9.63 -0.47 16.63
CA CYS A 67 10.50 -1.56 16.20
C CYS A 67 11.83 -1.07 15.61
N GLY A 68 11.79 -0.02 14.79
CA GLY A 68 13.00 0.53 14.17
C GLY A 68 13.82 1.46 15.07
N GLY A 69 13.23 1.94 16.17
CA GLY A 69 13.89 2.73 17.20
C GLY A 69 13.78 4.25 17.03
N PRO A 70 14.24 5.02 18.03
CA PRO A 70 13.96 6.46 18.16
C PRO A 70 14.53 7.33 17.03
N MET A 71 15.51 6.81 16.27
CA MET A 71 16.09 7.52 15.13
C MET A 71 15.09 7.78 14.01
N ILE A 72 14.04 6.94 13.87
CA ILE A 72 13.01 7.13 12.85
C ILE A 72 12.27 8.46 13.04
N GLN A 73 11.84 8.75 14.27
CA GLN A 73 11.21 10.04 14.57
C GLN A 73 12.20 11.18 14.40
N LYS A 74 13.46 11.00 14.83
CA LYS A 74 14.49 12.04 14.66
C LYS A 74 14.73 12.42 13.20
N TRP A 75 14.87 11.46 12.29
CA TRP A 75 15.03 11.75 10.86
C TRP A 75 13.77 12.41 10.27
N SER A 76 12.59 12.04 10.77
CA SER A 76 11.33 12.65 10.37
C SER A 76 11.24 14.10 10.83
N ASP A 77 11.64 14.40 12.07
CA ASP A 77 11.70 15.74 12.63
C ASP A 77 12.70 16.62 11.85
N ASP A 78 13.86 16.08 11.47
CA ASP A 78 14.86 16.78 10.63
C ASP A 78 14.28 17.18 9.25
N ILE A 79 13.45 16.31 8.65
CA ILE A 79 12.75 16.61 7.38
C ILE A 79 11.73 17.74 7.60
N ILE A 80 10.92 17.64 8.66
CA ILE A 80 9.89 18.64 8.99
C ILE A 80 10.52 19.99 9.34
N GLN A 81 11.64 20.02 10.04
CA GLN A 81 12.37 21.24 10.35
C GLN A 81 12.88 21.95 9.08
N LYS A 82 13.29 21.19 8.05
CA LYS A 82 13.81 21.73 6.78
C LYS A 82 12.72 22.15 5.81
N CYS A 83 11.66 21.35 5.70
CA CYS A 83 10.67 21.49 4.62
C CYS A 83 9.28 21.94 5.12
N GLY A 84 9.08 22.06 6.44
CA GLY A 84 7.79 22.40 7.04
C GLY A 84 6.85 21.21 7.15
N ARG A 85 6.15 20.85 6.07
CA ARG A 85 5.24 19.70 6.04
C ARG A 85 5.39 18.91 4.75
N VAL A 86 5.16 17.61 4.82
CA VAL A 86 5.00 16.77 3.63
C VAL A 86 3.54 16.84 3.21
N LYS A 87 3.25 17.20 1.95
CA LYS A 87 1.86 17.39 1.53
C LYS A 87 1.17 16.05 1.33
N THR A 88 -0.14 16.05 1.53
CA THR A 88 -0.98 14.92 1.10
C THR A 88 -0.76 14.62 -0.39
N GLY A 89 -0.49 13.36 -0.73
CA GLY A 89 -0.09 12.95 -2.08
C GLY A 89 1.42 12.78 -2.28
N GLU A 90 2.25 13.14 -1.29
CA GLU A 90 3.71 13.05 -1.38
C GLU A 90 4.28 11.96 -0.47
N ALA A 91 5.51 11.54 -0.75
CA ALA A 91 6.28 10.61 0.04
C ALA A 91 7.73 11.08 0.22
N VAL A 92 8.32 10.75 1.38
CA VAL A 92 9.73 11.04 1.69
C VAL A 92 10.44 9.80 2.22
N LEU A 93 11.74 9.72 2.01
CA LEU A 93 12.57 8.56 2.38
C LEU A 93 13.39 8.84 3.64
N THR A 94 13.47 7.86 4.54
CA THR A 94 14.44 7.83 5.64
C THR A 94 15.11 6.45 5.74
N PRO A 95 16.24 6.33 6.45
CA PRO A 95 16.75 5.02 6.86
C PRO A 95 15.77 4.31 7.82
N ALA A 96 15.81 2.98 7.85
CA ALA A 96 14.83 2.19 8.61
C ALA A 96 15.20 1.85 10.06
N GLY A 97 16.34 2.34 10.55
CA GLY A 97 16.83 2.04 11.90
C GLY A 97 17.10 0.55 12.08
N LYS A 98 16.41 -0.10 13.02
CA LYS A 98 16.55 -1.52 13.36
C LYS A 98 15.61 -2.47 12.58
N LEU A 99 14.75 -1.95 11.72
CA LEU A 99 13.85 -2.78 10.90
C LEU A 99 14.66 -3.67 9.94
N PRO A 100 14.14 -4.82 9.50
CA PRO A 100 14.81 -5.72 8.56
C PRO A 100 14.70 -5.23 7.10
N CYS A 101 14.83 -3.93 6.89
CA CYS A 101 14.85 -3.26 5.59
C CYS A 101 15.83 -2.09 5.62
N ARG A 102 16.15 -1.51 4.47
CA ARG A 102 17.12 -0.42 4.38
C ARG A 102 16.46 0.94 4.60
N TYR A 103 15.23 1.09 4.10
CA TYR A 103 14.54 2.37 4.09
C TYR A 103 13.08 2.28 4.54
N ILE A 104 12.57 3.41 5.03
CA ILE A 104 11.14 3.66 5.20
C ILE A 104 10.75 4.77 4.22
N ILE A 105 9.73 4.51 3.40
CA ILE A 105 9.08 5.53 2.59
C ILE A 105 7.85 6.02 3.37
N HIS A 106 7.92 7.23 3.92
CA HIS A 106 6.79 7.84 4.63
C HIS A 106 5.85 8.52 3.63
N ALA A 107 4.72 7.88 3.36
CA ALA A 107 3.75 8.32 2.37
C ALA A 107 2.53 8.95 3.03
N VAL A 108 2.18 10.18 2.62
CA VAL A 108 1.08 10.93 3.22
C VAL A 108 -0.17 10.79 2.35
N GLY A 109 -1.00 9.79 2.68
CA GLY A 109 -2.28 9.56 2.01
C GLY A 109 -3.38 10.54 2.45
N PRO A 110 -4.48 10.65 1.68
CA PRO A 110 -5.61 11.49 2.06
C PRO A 110 -6.35 10.94 3.27
N LYS A 111 -6.93 11.83 4.07
CA LYS A 111 -7.85 11.52 5.17
C LYS A 111 -9.26 11.95 4.80
N VAL A 112 -10.23 11.10 5.12
CA VAL A 112 -11.66 11.41 4.99
C VAL A 112 -12.36 11.23 6.34
N SER A 113 -13.58 11.74 6.44
CA SER A 113 -14.45 11.55 7.60
C SER A 113 -14.76 10.06 7.83
N GLN A 114 -15.16 9.67 9.04
CA GLN A 114 -15.45 8.26 9.38
C GLN A 114 -16.56 7.64 8.53
N ASN A 115 -17.52 8.45 8.09
CA ASN A 115 -18.61 8.05 7.20
C ASN A 115 -18.61 8.98 5.97
N PRO A 116 -17.63 8.82 5.07
CA PRO A 116 -17.38 9.79 4.03
C PRO A 116 -18.46 9.73 2.96
N SER A 117 -18.89 10.90 2.49
CA SER A 117 -19.79 10.95 1.33
C SER A 117 -19.06 10.47 0.07
N LYS A 118 -19.80 9.97 -0.92
CA LYS A 118 -19.22 9.62 -2.25
C LYS A 118 -18.44 10.78 -2.87
N LYS A 119 -18.87 12.02 -2.65
CA LYS A 119 -18.20 13.24 -3.15
C LYS A 119 -16.86 13.46 -2.46
N GLU A 120 -16.78 13.23 -1.16
CA GLU A 120 -15.55 13.33 -0.38
C GLU A 120 -14.52 12.30 -0.84
N VAL A 121 -14.93 11.02 -0.95
CA VAL A 121 -14.07 9.94 -1.46
C VAL A 121 -13.58 10.25 -2.87
N LYS A 122 -14.47 10.69 -3.77
CA LYS A 122 -14.11 11.06 -5.15
C LYS A 122 -13.13 12.24 -5.21
N GLY A 123 -13.25 13.21 -4.30
CA GLY A 123 -12.30 14.33 -4.21
C GLY A 123 -10.94 13.93 -3.66
N ALA A 124 -10.90 12.94 -2.77
CA ALA A 124 -9.68 12.45 -2.14
C ALA A 124 -8.94 11.38 -2.97
N ALA A 125 -9.64 10.62 -3.82
CA ALA A 125 -9.04 9.54 -4.61
C ALA A 125 -7.82 9.95 -5.46
N PRO A 126 -7.82 11.11 -6.16
CA PRO A 126 -6.62 11.56 -6.90
C PRO A 126 -5.40 11.78 -6.00
N LEU A 127 -5.60 12.17 -4.73
CA LEU A 127 -4.50 12.34 -3.78
C LEU A 127 -3.92 10.99 -3.35
N LEU A 128 -4.75 9.94 -3.23
CA LEU A 128 -4.26 8.59 -2.99
C LEU A 128 -3.46 8.08 -4.19
N THR A 129 -3.94 8.28 -5.42
CA THR A 129 -3.17 7.99 -6.64
C THR A 129 -1.81 8.70 -6.63
N ASN A 130 -1.78 9.99 -6.32
CA ASN A 130 -0.52 10.74 -6.22
C ASN A 130 0.42 10.17 -5.16
N THR A 131 -0.13 9.74 -4.02
CA THR A 131 0.65 9.10 -2.95
C THR A 131 1.36 7.86 -3.46
N VAL A 132 0.66 7.00 -4.20
CA VAL A 132 1.25 5.79 -4.79
C VAL A 132 2.29 6.15 -5.85
N ILE A 133 2.00 7.10 -6.73
CA ILE A 133 2.97 7.58 -7.73
C ILE A 133 4.24 8.08 -7.05
N SER A 134 4.12 8.84 -5.95
CA SER A 134 5.27 9.38 -5.20
C SER A 134 6.11 8.26 -4.54
N ILE A 135 5.47 7.21 -4.02
CA ILE A 135 6.17 6.01 -3.54
C ILE A 135 6.98 5.38 -4.67
N LEU A 136 6.35 5.13 -5.82
CA LEU A 136 7.01 4.48 -6.95
C LEU A 136 8.17 5.32 -7.50
N GLN A 137 8.00 6.64 -7.63
CA GLN A 137 9.08 7.55 -8.00
C GLN A 137 10.25 7.50 -7.01
N THR A 138 9.96 7.40 -5.71
CA THR A 138 10.97 7.23 -4.66
C THR A 138 11.73 5.91 -4.86
N VAL A 139 11.01 4.80 -5.09
CA VAL A 139 11.60 3.49 -5.36
C VAL A 139 12.56 3.54 -6.55
N VAL A 140 12.13 4.14 -7.67
CA VAL A 140 12.95 4.26 -8.89
C VAL A 140 14.19 5.12 -8.64
N SER A 141 14.01 6.32 -8.07
CA SER A 141 15.11 7.28 -7.87
C SER A 141 16.20 6.77 -6.92
N GLN A 142 15.83 5.87 -5.99
CA GLN A 142 16.73 5.31 -4.98
C GLN A 142 17.26 3.92 -5.33
N ASN A 143 16.95 3.40 -6.53
CA ASN A 143 17.31 2.04 -6.96
C ASN A 143 16.86 0.95 -5.98
N ILE A 144 15.67 1.10 -5.39
CA ILE A 144 15.04 0.10 -4.52
C ILE A 144 14.48 -1.01 -5.40
N THR A 145 14.74 -2.27 -5.04
CA THR A 145 14.34 -3.44 -5.85
C THR A 145 13.19 -4.24 -5.24
N SER A 146 12.87 -4.02 -3.96
CA SER A 146 11.67 -4.57 -3.32
C SER A 146 11.01 -3.57 -2.37
N VAL A 147 9.69 -3.41 -2.46
CA VAL A 147 8.93 -2.48 -1.62
C VAL A 147 7.67 -3.13 -1.05
N ALA A 148 7.43 -2.95 0.24
CA ALA A 148 6.22 -3.41 0.91
C ALA A 148 5.27 -2.25 1.21
N ILE A 149 4.04 -2.31 0.67
CA ILE A 149 3.05 -1.24 0.71
C ILE A 149 1.82 -1.72 1.50
N PRO A 150 1.42 -1.04 2.60
CA PRO A 150 0.19 -1.35 3.31
C PRO A 150 -1.04 -0.87 2.54
N ALA A 151 -2.23 -1.21 3.05
CA ALA A 151 -3.49 -0.58 2.66
C ALA A 151 -3.52 0.92 3.07
N LEU A 152 -2.94 1.80 2.25
CA LEU A 152 -2.78 3.23 2.55
C LEU A 152 -4.13 3.90 2.84
N SER A 153 -4.13 4.81 3.81
CA SER A 153 -5.28 5.59 4.28
C SER A 153 -6.48 4.79 4.84
N SER A 154 -6.47 3.46 4.80
CA SER A 154 -7.63 2.62 5.16
C SER A 154 -7.89 2.44 6.66
N GLY A 155 -6.86 2.67 7.48
CA GLY A 155 -6.96 2.63 8.94
C GLY A 155 -7.45 3.97 9.51
N LEU A 156 -6.58 4.67 10.22
CA LEU A 156 -6.92 5.92 10.93
C LEU A 156 -7.43 7.06 10.04
N PHE A 157 -7.24 6.97 8.72
CA PHE A 157 -7.64 7.98 7.74
C PHE A 157 -9.00 7.69 7.08
N ASN A 158 -9.66 6.59 7.47
CA ASN A 158 -11.01 6.17 7.08
C ASN A 158 -11.27 6.07 5.58
N PHE A 159 -10.22 6.04 4.76
CA PHE A 159 -10.40 5.91 3.33
C PHE A 159 -10.98 4.52 3.06
N PRO A 160 -12.08 4.41 2.30
CA PRO A 160 -12.73 3.12 2.11
C PRO A 160 -11.73 2.07 1.59
N ARG A 161 -11.66 0.92 2.27
CA ARG A 161 -10.67 -0.17 2.02
C ARG A 161 -10.68 -0.65 0.58
N ASP A 162 -11.86 -0.62 0.01
CA ASP A 162 -12.20 -1.00 -1.34
C ASP A 162 -11.53 -0.03 -2.35
N TYR A 163 -11.42 1.26 -2.05
CA TYR A 163 -10.66 2.24 -2.87
C TYR A 163 -9.16 2.30 -2.54
N ALA A 164 -8.72 1.79 -1.39
CA ALA A 164 -7.34 1.90 -0.90
C ALA A 164 -6.32 1.07 -1.73
N VAL A 165 -6.80 0.27 -2.68
CA VAL A 165 -5.95 -0.64 -3.47
C VAL A 165 -5.36 0.10 -4.66
N ALA A 166 -4.02 0.07 -4.70
CA ALA A 166 -3.18 1.03 -5.38
C ALA A 166 -3.09 0.87 -6.91
N GLU A 167 -3.06 2.01 -7.60
CA GLU A 167 -2.72 2.19 -9.01
C GLU A 167 -1.20 2.08 -9.22
N PHE A 168 -0.74 1.30 -10.21
CA PHE A 168 0.70 1.17 -10.49
C PHE A 168 1.05 1.88 -11.80
N ALA A 169 2.32 2.13 -12.07
CA ALA A 169 2.73 2.61 -13.39
C ALA A 169 3.93 1.81 -13.84
N LYS A 170 3.99 1.49 -15.14
CA LYS A 170 5.16 0.83 -15.70
C LYS A 170 6.23 1.89 -15.89
N GLN A 171 7.11 2.05 -14.91
CA GLN A 171 8.31 2.86 -15.08
C GLN A 171 9.46 1.98 -15.60
N ASN A 172 10.34 2.56 -16.43
CA ASN A 172 11.57 1.92 -16.91
C ASN A 172 12.53 1.66 -15.73
N THR A 173 12.24 0.60 -15.00
CA THR A 173 12.97 0.20 -13.80
C THR A 173 13.81 -1.04 -14.08
N LYS A 174 14.82 -1.27 -13.23
CA LYS A 174 15.38 -2.62 -13.04
C LYS A 174 14.28 -3.51 -12.44
N LYS A 175 14.54 -4.81 -12.29
CA LYS A 175 13.57 -5.73 -11.68
C LYS A 175 13.09 -5.17 -10.32
N LEU A 176 11.77 -5.06 -10.13
CA LEU A 176 11.09 -4.52 -8.96
C LEU A 176 10.05 -5.54 -8.46
N ASP A 177 10.13 -5.86 -7.18
CA ASP A 177 9.16 -6.71 -6.50
C ASP A 177 8.30 -5.83 -5.56
N VAL A 178 6.99 -5.80 -5.78
CA VAL A 178 6.03 -5.03 -4.98
C VAL A 178 5.22 -5.98 -4.11
N ASN A 179 5.27 -5.78 -2.80
CA ASN A 179 4.55 -6.60 -1.83
C ASN A 179 3.41 -5.75 -1.25
N LEU A 180 2.17 -6.07 -1.61
CA LEU A 180 0.98 -5.53 -0.96
C LEU A 180 0.79 -6.29 0.36
N VAL A 181 0.99 -5.62 1.49
CA VAL A 181 0.96 -6.26 2.81
C VAL A 181 -0.32 -5.88 3.54
N VAL A 182 -1.11 -6.89 3.88
CA VAL A 182 -2.27 -6.78 4.76
C VAL A 182 -1.88 -7.23 6.15
N PHE A 183 -2.14 -6.38 7.14
CA PHE A 183 -1.84 -6.69 8.52
C PHE A 183 -2.65 -7.92 8.97
N PRO A 184 -2.09 -8.90 9.71
CA PRO A 184 -2.74 -10.18 9.95
C PRO A 184 -4.09 -10.10 10.68
N LYS A 185 -4.33 -9.01 11.41
CA LYS A 185 -5.57 -8.75 12.14
C LYS A 185 -6.65 -8.04 11.30
N ASP A 186 -6.34 -7.59 10.09
CA ASP A 186 -7.30 -6.88 9.21
C ASP A 186 -8.07 -7.86 8.32
N ASN A 187 -8.97 -8.63 8.94
CA ASN A 187 -9.79 -9.62 8.24
C ASN A 187 -10.73 -8.98 7.21
N GLU A 188 -11.21 -7.76 7.45
CA GLU A 188 -12.06 -7.02 6.50
C GLU A 188 -11.30 -6.70 5.21
N MET A 189 -10.05 -6.24 5.31
CA MET A 189 -9.21 -6.02 4.13
C MET A 189 -8.91 -7.33 3.40
N MET A 190 -8.73 -8.43 4.14
CA MET A 190 -8.56 -9.75 3.53
C MET A 190 -9.81 -10.17 2.75
N GLU A 191 -11.01 -9.99 3.30
CA GLU A 191 -12.27 -10.27 2.60
C GLU A 191 -12.44 -9.40 1.36
N VAL A 192 -12.08 -8.12 1.41
CA VAL A 192 -12.08 -7.23 0.24
C VAL A 192 -11.14 -7.77 -0.83
N ILE A 193 -9.91 -8.17 -0.48
CA ILE A 193 -8.99 -8.77 -1.43
C ILE A 193 -9.55 -10.10 -1.97
N TYR A 194 -10.12 -10.94 -1.10
CA TYR A 194 -10.70 -12.23 -1.48
C TYR A 194 -11.86 -12.12 -2.46
N ALA A 195 -12.78 -11.20 -2.19
CA ALA A 195 -13.97 -10.94 -3.00
C ALA A 195 -13.61 -10.32 -4.35
N ASN A 196 -12.51 -9.58 -4.43
CA ASN A 196 -12.10 -8.84 -5.62
C ASN A 196 -10.94 -9.51 -6.39
N TYR A 197 -10.67 -10.80 -6.17
CA TYR A 197 -9.56 -11.57 -6.79
C TYR A 197 -9.55 -11.69 -8.33
N ILE A 198 -10.37 -10.93 -9.06
CA ILE A 198 -10.19 -10.75 -10.51
C ILE A 198 -9.26 -9.56 -10.74
N LEU A 199 -7.96 -9.81 -10.61
CA LEU A 199 -6.91 -8.91 -11.08
C LEU A 199 -6.94 -8.87 -12.61
N CYS A 200 -7.66 -7.90 -13.18
CA CYS A 200 -7.73 -7.70 -14.62
C CYS A 200 -6.50 -6.90 -15.07
N PHE A 201 -5.49 -7.59 -15.62
CA PHE A 201 -4.32 -6.95 -16.22
C PHE A 201 -4.55 -6.74 -17.71
N SER A 202 -4.88 -5.51 -18.13
CA SER A 202 -4.85 -5.12 -19.54
C SER A 202 -3.68 -4.16 -19.79
N VAL A 203 -2.85 -4.52 -20.78
CA VAL A 203 -1.72 -3.71 -21.27
C VAL A 203 -2.21 -2.91 -22.47
N PHE A 204 -1.98 -1.60 -22.49
CA PHE A 204 -2.05 -0.82 -23.72
C PHE A 204 -0.81 0.06 -23.89
N GLU A 205 -0.05 -0.24 -24.95
CA GLU A 205 0.90 0.66 -25.64
C GLU A 205 0.13 1.25 -26.81
N PRO A 206 0.30 2.55 -27.15
CA PRO A 206 1.52 2.93 -27.87
C PRO A 206 2.05 4.32 -27.51
N SER A 207 3.37 4.40 -27.31
CA SER A 207 4.19 5.63 -27.32
C SER A 207 4.01 6.56 -26.11
N PHE A 208 4.98 6.50 -25.19
CA PHE A 208 5.25 7.45 -24.10
C PHE A 208 4.10 7.72 -23.13
N SER A 209 3.80 6.73 -22.29
CA SER A 209 3.34 6.81 -20.88
C SER A 209 2.37 5.68 -20.60
N ILE A 210 2.86 4.57 -20.04
CA ILE A 210 1.98 3.49 -19.59
C ILE A 210 1.54 3.80 -18.16
N PHE A 211 0.29 4.23 -18.01
CA PHE A 211 -0.45 4.18 -16.76
C PHE A 211 -0.92 2.74 -16.54
N ILE A 212 -0.50 2.09 -15.45
CA ILE A 212 -1.07 0.80 -15.06
C ILE A 212 -2.17 1.10 -14.05
N LEU A 213 -3.32 1.44 -14.59
CA LEU A 213 -4.51 1.57 -13.79
C LEU A 213 -4.89 0.19 -13.23
N ILE A 214 -4.45 -0.12 -12.01
CA ILE A 214 -5.08 -1.18 -11.22
C ILE A 214 -6.41 -0.59 -10.75
N MET A 215 -7.41 -0.62 -11.64
CA MET A 215 -8.78 -0.37 -11.24
C MET A 215 -9.28 -1.59 -10.50
N PHE A 216 -9.58 -1.43 -9.22
CA PHE A 216 -10.74 -2.09 -8.66
C PHE A 216 -11.91 -1.14 -8.89
N TYR A 217 -12.62 -1.30 -10.02
CA TYR A 217 -13.81 -0.48 -10.27
C TYR A 217 -14.99 -1.00 -9.44
N PHE A 218 -15.74 -0.03 -8.91
CA PHE A 218 -16.76 -0.12 -7.88
C PHE A 218 -18.20 -0.30 -8.39
N HIS A 219 -19.06 -0.73 -7.44
CA HIS A 219 -20.53 -0.61 -7.32
C HIS A 219 -21.43 -1.83 -7.68
N PRO A 220 -22.57 -2.05 -6.98
CA PRO A 220 -22.86 -3.20 -6.10
C PRO A 220 -24.00 -4.08 -6.65
N PRO A 221 -24.33 -5.24 -6.04
CA PRO A 221 -25.73 -5.64 -5.96
C PRO A 221 -26.36 -4.96 -4.73
N HIS A 222 -27.39 -4.16 -4.99
CA HIS A 222 -28.40 -3.86 -3.99
C HIS A 222 -28.99 -5.18 -3.42
N LYS A 223 -29.27 -5.19 -2.10
CA LYS A 223 -30.09 -6.15 -1.31
C LYS A 223 -29.46 -7.48 -0.87
N TYR A 224 -29.17 -7.57 0.44
CA TYR A 224 -29.75 -8.53 1.39
C TYR A 224 -29.94 -7.74 2.69
N LEU A 225 -31.13 -7.28 3.08
CA LEU A 225 -32.16 -8.07 3.76
C LEU A 225 -31.57 -9.29 4.48
N VAL A 226 -31.17 -9.09 5.73
CA VAL A 226 -31.48 -10.05 6.78
C VAL A 226 -32.49 -9.36 7.68
N GLN A 227 -33.78 -9.54 7.34
CA GLN A 227 -34.78 -9.62 8.40
C GLN A 227 -34.38 -10.83 9.24
N HIS A 228 -33.94 -10.62 10.47
CA HIS A 228 -34.13 -11.66 11.47
C HIS A 228 -35.61 -11.65 11.82
N SER A 229 -36.31 -12.67 11.35
CA SER A 229 -37.57 -13.09 11.94
C SER A 229 -37.32 -13.41 13.43
N PHE A 230 -38.02 -12.71 14.30
CA PHE A 230 -38.68 -13.27 15.47
C PHE A 230 -40.11 -12.75 15.45
#